data_AF-G4Z1W5-F1
#
_entry.id   AF-G4Z1W5-F1
#
_cell.length_a   1.000
_cell.length_b   1.000
_cell.length_c   1.000
_cell.angle_alpha   90.00
_cell.angle_beta   90.00
_cell.angle_gamma   90.00
#
_symmetry.space_group_name_H-M   'P 1'
#
loop_
_entity.id
_entity.type
_entity.pdbx_description
1 polymer ?
#
loop_
_entity_poly.entity_id
_entity_poly.type
_entity_poly.pdbx_seq_one_letter_code
_entity_poly.pdbx_strand_id
1 'polypeptide(L)'
;MTSEDDGDISEDRAFEPAAVAELTKPVVEMVSAPAKKLLDKLKLGKAKSADDLFTQFKWAAAVAKASKKNPEAAEMTMVTTLTARYGDEGLANMIGVAKDSYTRSLAKKLEEDLFTKWLASGKTAGDVFTLLMLDETGIKLFESPAVRSWMLYMDQLGGVTNLDETVFLALKACYDDAGLAKILVEGKGVGRMMMIVDKFEKMQWSYWEHGGKSVDDVFKLLKLEQAAAKPSFEHLDRLRAHSGKGPTPYDDGALVIKLLIPAKEVAGTRVVACGLEEALLKDWSAQAKSIDRVFSLLKLKREGTGLFQSPVTAIWASYVTKLDDETAAFTTLQRHFGDVQLARMLGGAKHQAELTKASDMETFTGRLLNLQFKSWFNERLTPAAVASKLSGYDSRDSKVYLAYFGFYRKATRV
;
A
#
# COMPACT_ATOMS: atom_id res chain seq x y z
N MET A 1 -50.74 6.49 47.06
CA MET A 1 -50.40 7.49 46.04
C MET A 1 -49.40 8.41 46.71
N THR A 2 -48.12 8.00 46.73
CA THR A 2 -47.06 8.31 45.73
C THR A 2 -46.66 9.78 45.83
N SER A 3 -45.39 10.17 45.94
CA SER A 3 -44.10 9.49 46.06
C SER A 3 -42.99 10.58 46.10
N GLU A 4 -41.83 10.24 46.69
CA GLU A 4 -40.45 10.72 46.41
C GLU A 4 -40.18 12.25 46.53
N ASP A 5 -39.35 12.79 47.42
CA ASP A 5 -38.04 12.42 48.00
C ASP A 5 -36.90 12.22 46.97
N ASP A 6 -36.45 13.33 46.38
CA ASP A 6 -35.21 13.42 45.60
C ASP A 6 -34.07 13.90 46.51
N GLY A 7 -33.44 12.92 47.17
CA GLY A 7 -32.15 13.07 47.82
C GLY A 7 -31.01 12.90 46.82
N ASP A 8 -30.25 13.99 46.65
CA ASP A 8 -28.93 14.08 46.04
C ASP A 8 -28.00 12.92 46.46
N ILE A 9 -27.57 12.10 45.49
CA ILE A 9 -26.40 11.21 45.61
C ILE A 9 -25.61 11.30 44.30
N SER A 10 -24.88 12.39 44.15
CA SER A 10 -23.73 12.48 43.23
C SER A 10 -22.46 11.97 43.93
N GLU A 11 -22.37 10.66 44.19
CA GLU A 11 -21.08 10.03 44.50
C GLU A 11 -20.43 9.49 43.22
N ASP A 12 -19.54 10.34 42.69
CA ASP A 12 -18.55 10.05 41.67
C ASP A 12 -17.58 8.97 42.20
N ARG A 13 -17.96 7.69 42.11
CA ARG A 13 -17.09 6.55 42.41
C ARG A 13 -16.13 6.33 41.24
N ALA A 14 -15.04 7.10 41.25
CA ALA A 14 -13.84 6.78 40.49
C ALA A 14 -13.40 5.33 40.83
N PHE A 15 -13.42 4.46 39.82
CA PHE A 15 -12.81 3.14 39.89
C PHE A 15 -11.30 3.32 40.04
N GLU A 16 -10.75 3.21 41.26
CA GLU A 16 -9.31 3.24 41.45
C GLU A 16 -8.66 1.93 40.96
N PRO A 17 -7.84 1.96 39.89
CA PRO A 17 -7.25 0.75 39.30
C PRO A 17 -6.29 0.03 40.26
N ALA A 18 -5.67 0.79 41.18
CA ALA A 18 -4.75 0.27 42.18
C ALA A 18 -5.45 -0.65 43.20
N ALA A 19 -6.69 -0.34 43.57
CA ALA A 19 -7.46 -1.14 44.52
C ALA A 19 -7.87 -2.51 43.93
N VAL A 20 -8.21 -2.53 42.63
CA VAL A 20 -8.52 -3.78 41.91
C VAL A 20 -7.29 -4.65 41.72
N ALA A 21 -6.11 -4.06 41.48
CA ALA A 21 -4.84 -4.78 41.38
C ALA A 21 -4.37 -5.42 42.71
N GLU A 22 -4.58 -4.73 43.84
CA GLU A 22 -4.30 -5.27 45.18
C GLU A 22 -5.23 -6.44 45.54
N LEU A 23 -6.53 -6.35 45.19
CA LEU A 23 -7.52 -7.38 45.48
C LEU A 23 -7.38 -8.64 44.61
N THR A 24 -6.77 -8.53 43.44
CA THR A 24 -6.60 -9.66 42.51
C THR A 24 -5.31 -10.44 42.72
N LYS A 25 -4.29 -9.85 43.35
CA LYS A 25 -3.00 -10.49 43.68
C LYS A 25 -3.13 -11.85 44.39
N PRO A 26 -3.91 -11.98 45.48
CA PRO A 26 -4.06 -13.25 46.20
C PRO A 26 -4.77 -14.31 45.37
N VAL A 27 -5.71 -13.90 44.51
CA VAL A 27 -6.46 -14.80 43.62
C VAL A 27 -5.58 -15.31 42.49
N VAL A 28 -4.77 -14.44 41.89
CA VAL A 28 -3.78 -14.81 40.86
C VAL A 28 -2.73 -15.77 41.44
N GLU A 29 -2.21 -15.52 42.63
CA GLU A 29 -1.27 -16.42 43.31
C GLU A 29 -1.91 -17.76 43.68
N MET A 30 -3.14 -17.76 44.21
CA MET A 30 -3.87 -18.97 44.62
C MET A 30 -4.21 -19.89 43.44
N VAL A 31 -4.40 -19.35 42.23
CA VAL A 31 -4.72 -20.13 41.02
C VAL A 31 -3.47 -20.45 40.19
N SER A 32 -2.36 -19.72 40.33
CA SER A 32 -1.11 -19.91 39.55
C SER A 32 -0.45 -21.28 39.73
N ALA A 33 -0.37 -21.80 40.97
CA ALA A 33 0.28 -23.10 41.24
C ALA A 33 -0.55 -24.30 40.72
N PRO A 34 -1.89 -24.34 40.93
CA PRO A 34 -2.75 -25.32 40.26
C PRO A 34 -2.72 -25.20 38.73
N ALA A 35 -2.71 -23.99 38.16
CA ALA A 35 -2.65 -23.76 36.72
C ALA A 35 -1.35 -24.27 36.11
N LYS A 36 -0.21 -24.03 36.76
CA LYS A 36 1.11 -24.52 36.35
C LYS A 36 1.19 -26.05 36.38
N LYS A 37 0.70 -26.68 37.47
CA LYS A 37 0.57 -28.15 37.56
C LYS A 37 -0.36 -28.74 36.50
N LEU A 38 -1.47 -28.05 36.17
CA LEU A 38 -2.39 -28.46 35.10
C LEU A 38 -1.74 -28.38 33.72
N LEU A 39 -0.94 -27.36 33.46
CA LEU A 39 -0.19 -27.19 32.21
C LEU A 39 0.82 -28.32 31.98
N ASP A 40 1.57 -28.66 33.03
CA ASP A 40 2.53 -29.77 32.99
C ASP A 40 1.82 -31.12 32.77
N LYS A 41 0.68 -31.31 33.45
CA LYS A 41 -0.13 -32.54 33.36
C LYS A 41 -0.82 -32.71 32.00
N LEU A 42 -1.21 -31.62 31.35
CA LEU A 42 -1.85 -31.63 30.03
C LEU A 42 -0.87 -31.65 28.86
N LYS A 43 0.45 -31.60 29.12
CA LYS A 43 1.51 -31.54 28.09
C LYS A 43 1.35 -30.37 27.10
N LEU A 44 0.61 -29.32 27.48
CA LEU A 44 0.42 -28.11 26.68
C LEU A 44 1.75 -27.40 26.38
N GLY A 45 2.79 -27.64 27.17
CA GLY A 45 4.15 -27.18 26.91
C GLY A 45 4.80 -27.74 25.63
N LYS A 46 4.15 -28.66 24.90
CA LYS A 46 4.60 -29.23 23.61
C LYS A 46 3.73 -28.83 22.41
N ALA A 47 2.68 -28.03 22.59
CA ALA A 47 1.84 -27.58 21.48
C ALA A 47 2.69 -26.75 20.51
N LYS A 48 2.77 -27.19 19.25
CA LYS A 48 3.63 -26.57 18.21
C LYS A 48 2.85 -25.59 17.32
N SER A 49 1.53 -25.54 17.45
CA SER A 49 0.65 -24.72 16.62
C SER A 49 -0.51 -24.13 17.42
N ALA A 50 -1.15 -23.09 16.86
CA ALA A 50 -2.38 -22.52 17.40
C ALA A 50 -3.51 -23.56 17.44
N ASP A 51 -3.61 -24.43 16.43
CA ASP A 51 -4.62 -25.49 16.41
C ASP A 51 -4.40 -26.53 17.50
N ASP A 52 -3.15 -26.88 17.86
CA ASP A 52 -2.86 -27.75 19.01
C ASP A 52 -3.28 -27.11 20.35
N LEU A 53 -3.10 -25.79 20.47
CA LEU A 53 -3.45 -25.01 21.66
C LEU A 53 -4.98 -24.94 21.83
N PHE A 54 -5.71 -24.75 20.74
CA PHE A 54 -7.17 -24.61 20.75
C PHE A 54 -7.96 -25.93 20.62
N THR A 55 -7.37 -27.02 20.13
CA THR A 55 -7.99 -28.37 20.10
C THR A 55 -7.91 -29.10 21.44
N GLN A 56 -6.91 -28.82 22.28
CA GLN A 56 -6.74 -29.44 23.59
C GLN A 56 -7.63 -28.83 24.70
N PHE A 57 -8.70 -28.12 24.33
CA PHE A 57 -9.59 -27.32 25.20
C PHE A 57 -10.45 -28.09 26.23
N LYS A 58 -9.95 -29.21 26.77
CA LYS A 58 -10.37 -29.68 28.12
C LYS A 58 -9.96 -28.69 29.22
N TRP A 59 -9.00 -27.80 28.97
CA TRP A 59 -8.51 -26.83 29.94
C TRP A 59 -9.47 -25.67 30.20
N ALA A 60 -10.10 -25.05 29.19
CA ALA A 60 -11.13 -24.02 29.46
C ALA A 60 -12.37 -24.58 30.15
N ALA A 61 -12.74 -25.83 29.87
CA ALA A 61 -13.78 -26.52 30.64
C ALA A 61 -13.34 -26.79 32.09
N ALA A 62 -12.07 -27.12 32.33
CA ALA A 62 -11.51 -27.33 33.67
C ALA A 62 -11.39 -26.02 34.46
N VAL A 63 -10.97 -24.94 33.79
CA VAL A 63 -10.94 -23.58 34.34
C VAL A 63 -12.36 -23.13 34.62
N ALA A 64 -13.30 -23.16 33.67
CA ALA A 64 -14.72 -22.85 33.90
C ALA A 64 -15.34 -23.65 35.07
N LYS A 65 -14.95 -24.92 35.25
CA LYS A 65 -15.37 -25.75 36.39
C LYS A 65 -14.75 -25.30 37.72
N ALA A 66 -13.50 -24.81 37.72
CA ALA A 66 -12.86 -24.17 38.88
C ALA A 66 -13.37 -22.74 39.13
N SER A 67 -14.02 -22.12 38.14
CA SER A 67 -14.40 -20.69 38.09
C SER A 67 -15.86 -20.41 38.40
N LYS A 68 -16.59 -21.41 38.91
CA LYS A 68 -18.03 -21.32 39.25
C LYS A 68 -18.40 -20.17 40.23
N LYS A 69 -17.43 -19.41 40.75
CA LYS A 69 -17.65 -18.24 41.61
C LYS A 69 -17.05 -16.92 41.09
N ASN A 70 -16.16 -16.93 40.09
CA ASN A 70 -15.56 -15.71 39.51
C ASN A 70 -15.00 -15.99 38.10
N PRO A 71 -15.78 -15.74 37.03
CA PRO A 71 -15.37 -16.01 35.65
C PRO A 71 -14.25 -15.08 35.14
N GLU A 72 -14.27 -13.80 35.48
CA GLU A 72 -13.26 -12.82 35.04
C GLU A 72 -11.86 -13.15 35.57
N ALA A 73 -11.76 -13.57 36.84
CA ALA A 73 -10.48 -13.99 37.42
C ALA A 73 -9.87 -15.20 36.70
N ALA A 74 -10.72 -16.04 36.11
CA ALA A 74 -10.30 -17.24 35.42
C ALA A 74 -9.77 -16.97 34.02
N GLU A 75 -10.46 -16.09 33.29
CA GLU A 75 -10.04 -15.57 31.99
C GLU A 75 -8.71 -14.82 32.12
N MET A 76 -8.59 -13.95 33.13
CA MET A 76 -7.35 -13.25 33.46
C MET A 76 -6.21 -14.22 33.82
N THR A 77 -6.50 -15.27 34.59
CA THR A 77 -5.51 -16.32 34.91
C THR A 77 -5.06 -17.04 33.65
N MET A 78 -5.99 -17.32 32.74
CA MET A 78 -5.70 -18.01 31.49
C MET A 78 -4.72 -17.21 30.63
N VAL A 79 -5.05 -15.94 30.36
CA VAL A 79 -4.20 -15.10 29.51
C VAL A 79 -2.85 -14.81 30.17
N THR A 80 -2.81 -14.63 31.50
CA THR A 80 -1.55 -14.47 32.26
C THR A 80 -0.66 -15.70 32.15
N THR A 81 -1.25 -16.89 32.23
CA THR A 81 -0.50 -18.14 32.12
C THR A 81 0.05 -18.36 30.71
N LEU A 82 -0.76 -18.06 29.69
CA LEU A 82 -0.36 -18.20 28.29
C LEU A 82 0.70 -17.16 27.90
N THR A 83 0.56 -15.91 28.30
CA THR A 83 1.58 -14.86 28.08
C THR A 83 2.89 -15.17 28.81
N ALA A 84 2.85 -15.70 30.04
CA ALA A 84 4.06 -16.14 30.75
C ALA A 84 4.79 -17.29 30.03
N ARG A 85 4.08 -18.08 29.21
CA ARG A 85 4.64 -19.22 28.49
C ARG A 85 5.16 -18.85 27.10
N TYR A 86 4.39 -18.05 26.36
CA TYR A 86 4.62 -17.77 24.94
C TYR A 86 5.12 -16.36 24.66
N GLY A 87 5.16 -15.49 25.68
CA GLY A 87 5.29 -14.06 25.49
C GLY A 87 4.00 -13.45 24.93
N ASP A 88 3.85 -12.13 25.06
CA ASP A 88 2.70 -11.44 24.51
C ASP A 88 2.73 -11.44 22.96
N GLU A 89 3.90 -11.24 22.33
CA GLU A 89 4.10 -11.35 20.87
C GLU A 89 3.71 -12.75 20.35
N GLY A 90 4.29 -13.80 20.94
CA GLY A 90 4.02 -15.18 20.54
C GLY A 90 2.55 -15.55 20.71
N LEU A 91 1.90 -15.11 21.79
CA LEU A 91 0.47 -15.34 22.00
C LEU A 91 -0.39 -14.57 20.98
N ALA A 92 -0.11 -13.29 20.74
CA ALA A 92 -0.84 -12.48 19.77
C ALA A 92 -0.72 -13.04 18.35
N ASN A 93 0.46 -13.53 17.96
CA ASN A 93 0.67 -14.20 16.68
C ASN A 93 -0.16 -15.48 16.55
N MET A 94 -0.20 -16.32 17.59
CA MET A 94 -1.03 -17.53 17.62
C MET A 94 -2.53 -17.20 17.52
N ILE A 95 -2.98 -16.16 18.23
CA ILE A 95 -4.36 -15.65 18.15
C ILE A 95 -4.66 -15.16 16.72
N GLY A 96 -3.76 -14.39 16.12
CA GLY A 96 -3.90 -13.86 14.76
C GLY A 96 -4.11 -14.97 13.73
N VAL A 97 -3.37 -16.08 13.84
CA VAL A 97 -3.54 -17.26 12.98
C VAL A 97 -4.85 -18.00 13.30
N ALA A 98 -5.18 -18.21 14.58
CA ALA A 98 -6.39 -18.92 14.99
C ALA A 98 -7.69 -18.20 14.60
N LYS A 99 -7.65 -16.87 14.42
CA LYS A 99 -8.80 -16.09 13.93
C LYS A 99 -9.21 -16.44 12.50
N ASP A 100 -8.36 -17.11 11.73
CA ASP A 100 -8.67 -17.62 10.39
C ASP A 100 -9.15 -19.06 10.36
N SER A 101 -9.11 -19.78 11.49
CA SER A 101 -9.55 -21.18 11.56
C SER A 101 -10.93 -21.31 12.21
N TYR A 102 -11.38 -22.55 12.39
CA TYR A 102 -12.67 -22.84 13.02
C TYR A 102 -12.72 -22.47 14.52
N THR A 103 -11.57 -22.12 15.13
CA THR A 103 -11.46 -21.70 16.55
C THR A 103 -11.59 -20.18 16.73
N ARG A 104 -11.99 -19.45 15.69
CA ARG A 104 -12.11 -17.98 15.67
C ARG A 104 -12.81 -17.35 16.87
N SER A 105 -13.95 -17.90 17.32
CA SER A 105 -14.72 -17.32 18.42
C SER A 105 -13.93 -17.33 19.74
N LEU A 106 -13.16 -18.39 19.94
CA LEU A 106 -12.31 -18.58 21.10
C LEU A 106 -11.04 -17.74 21.03
N ALA A 107 -10.44 -17.63 19.84
CA ALA A 107 -9.32 -16.75 19.60
C ALA A 107 -9.68 -15.27 19.85
N LYS A 108 -10.89 -14.83 19.46
CA LYS A 108 -11.39 -13.48 19.77
C LYS A 108 -11.52 -13.22 21.26
N LYS A 109 -12.11 -14.16 22.02
CA LYS A 109 -12.22 -14.03 23.48
C LYS A 109 -10.84 -13.92 24.14
N LEU A 110 -9.91 -14.77 23.73
CA LEU A 110 -8.55 -14.71 24.26
C LEU A 110 -7.82 -13.40 23.88
N GLU A 111 -8.14 -12.82 22.73
CA GLU A 111 -7.64 -11.49 22.33
C GLU A 111 -8.21 -10.38 23.23
N GLU A 112 -9.51 -10.44 23.56
CA GLU A 112 -10.17 -9.52 24.50
C GLU A 112 -9.58 -9.63 25.92
N ASP A 113 -9.31 -10.85 26.38
CA ASP A 113 -8.62 -11.10 27.66
C ASP A 113 -7.20 -10.49 27.65
N LEU A 114 -6.49 -10.60 26.52
CA LEU A 114 -5.16 -10.03 26.34
C LEU A 114 -5.19 -8.50 26.39
N PHE A 115 -6.19 -7.87 25.76
CA PHE A 115 -6.39 -6.43 25.83
C PHE A 115 -6.72 -5.98 27.26
N THR A 116 -7.58 -6.73 27.96
CA THR A 116 -7.94 -6.45 29.35
C THR A 116 -6.71 -6.53 30.26
N LYS A 117 -5.84 -7.53 30.07
CA LYS A 117 -4.54 -7.61 30.76
C LYS A 117 -3.66 -6.39 30.51
N TRP A 118 -3.55 -5.93 29.25
CA TRP A 118 -2.75 -4.76 28.91
C TRP A 118 -3.32 -3.47 29.51
N LEU A 119 -4.64 -3.27 29.45
CA LEU A 119 -5.32 -2.16 30.10
C LEU A 119 -5.13 -2.15 31.62
N ALA A 120 -5.33 -3.29 32.28
CA ALA A 120 -5.13 -3.43 33.72
C ALA A 120 -3.68 -3.13 34.14
N SER A 121 -2.72 -3.34 33.23
CA SER A 121 -1.31 -3.03 33.42
C SER A 121 -0.94 -1.59 33.01
N GLY A 122 -1.92 -0.75 32.63
CA GLY A 122 -1.72 0.63 32.22
C GLY A 122 -0.88 0.80 30.94
N LYS A 123 -0.90 -0.19 30.04
CA LYS A 123 -0.10 -0.16 28.81
C LYS A 123 -0.64 0.87 27.82
N THR A 124 0.25 1.63 27.21
CA THR A 124 -0.08 2.54 26.11
C THR A 124 -0.02 1.80 24.76
N ALA A 125 -0.51 2.43 23.70
CA ALA A 125 -0.38 1.91 22.34
C ALA A 125 1.09 1.67 21.95
N GLY A 126 2.01 2.54 22.36
CA GLY A 126 3.44 2.40 22.11
C GLY A 126 4.08 1.26 22.91
N ASP A 127 3.66 1.07 24.17
CA ASP A 127 4.12 -0.07 24.97
C ASP A 127 3.71 -1.40 24.34
N VAL A 128 2.46 -1.50 23.88
CA VAL A 128 1.95 -2.71 23.21
C VAL A 128 2.63 -2.91 21.85
N PHE A 129 2.91 -1.84 21.10
CA PHE A 129 3.66 -1.93 19.83
C PHE A 129 5.02 -2.62 20.03
N THR A 130 5.77 -2.21 21.05
CA THR A 130 7.09 -2.76 21.40
C THR A 130 6.97 -4.17 21.99
N LEU A 131 5.97 -4.40 22.84
CA LEU A 131 5.71 -5.69 23.48
C LEU A 131 5.28 -6.78 22.47
N LEU A 132 4.75 -6.37 21.32
CA LEU A 132 4.47 -7.21 20.16
C LEU A 132 5.61 -7.23 19.12
N MET A 133 6.79 -6.69 19.47
CA MET A 133 7.98 -6.62 18.62
C MET A 133 7.72 -6.02 17.22
N LEU A 134 6.74 -5.12 17.10
CA LEU A 134 6.34 -4.54 15.82
C LEU A 134 7.37 -3.53 15.32
N ASP A 135 8.12 -2.90 16.21
CA ASP A 135 9.24 -2.01 15.91
C ASP A 135 10.42 -2.74 15.25
N GLU A 136 10.60 -4.03 15.51
CA GLU A 136 11.65 -4.87 14.92
C GLU A 136 11.28 -5.45 13.55
N THR A 137 10.00 -5.42 13.15
CA THR A 137 9.53 -6.00 11.88
C THR A 137 10.02 -5.26 10.63
N GLY A 138 10.37 -3.98 10.78
CA GLY A 138 10.81 -3.11 9.68
C GLY A 138 9.80 -3.07 8.53
N ILE A 139 10.26 -3.37 7.31
CA ILE A 139 9.42 -3.31 6.09
C ILE A 139 8.29 -4.36 6.07
N LYS A 140 8.36 -5.37 6.93
CA LYS A 140 7.40 -6.50 6.99
C LYS A 140 6.32 -6.32 8.05
N LEU A 141 6.14 -5.12 8.57
CA LEU A 141 5.15 -4.82 9.62
C LEU A 141 3.77 -5.43 9.35
N PHE A 142 3.25 -5.27 8.13
CA PHE A 142 1.93 -5.77 7.77
C PHE A 142 1.85 -7.28 7.53
N GLU A 143 2.99 -7.99 7.43
CA GLU A 143 3.03 -9.46 7.42
C GLU A 143 2.84 -10.06 8.82
N SER A 144 3.12 -9.28 9.88
CA SER A 144 2.97 -9.74 11.27
C SER A 144 1.49 -9.95 11.63
N PRO A 145 1.08 -11.16 12.05
CA PRO A 145 -0.30 -11.40 12.51
C PRO A 145 -0.69 -10.52 13.71
N ALA A 146 0.28 -10.13 14.56
CA ALA A 146 0.07 -9.32 15.75
C ALA A 146 -0.27 -7.84 15.43
N VAL A 147 0.06 -7.32 14.23
CA VAL A 147 -0.20 -5.91 13.88
C VAL A 147 -1.68 -5.55 13.97
N ARG A 148 -2.56 -6.51 13.64
CA ARG A 148 -4.01 -6.32 13.73
C ARG A 148 -4.49 -6.24 15.18
N SER A 149 -3.91 -7.04 16.07
CA SER A 149 -4.23 -7.00 17.49
C SER A 149 -3.79 -5.66 18.11
N TRP A 150 -2.66 -5.11 17.68
CA TRP A 150 -2.25 -3.75 18.07
C TRP A 150 -3.25 -2.68 17.62
N MET A 151 -3.68 -2.70 16.35
CA MET A 151 -4.68 -1.76 15.84
C MET A 151 -6.01 -1.84 16.61
N LEU A 152 -6.47 -3.05 16.92
CA LEU A 152 -7.70 -3.26 17.71
C LEU A 152 -7.53 -2.83 19.17
N TYR A 153 -6.34 -3.00 19.74
CA TYR A 153 -6.05 -2.53 21.08
C TYR A 153 -6.13 -0.99 21.18
N MET A 154 -5.71 -0.27 20.14
CA MET A 154 -5.85 1.19 20.09
C MET A 154 -7.31 1.64 20.14
N ASP A 155 -8.22 0.90 19.52
CA ASP A 155 -9.67 1.13 19.63
C ASP A 155 -10.14 0.96 21.08
N GLN A 156 -9.63 -0.08 21.76
CA GLN A 156 -9.97 -0.41 23.14
C GLN A 156 -9.45 0.60 24.18
N LEU A 157 -8.36 1.32 23.89
CA LEU A 157 -7.87 2.40 24.75
C LEU A 157 -8.87 3.56 24.88
N GLY A 158 -9.87 3.63 23.98
CA GLY A 158 -10.93 4.64 24.02
C GLY A 158 -10.48 6.01 23.54
N GLY A 159 -11.44 6.93 23.36
CA GLY A 159 -11.16 8.28 22.87
C GLY A 159 -10.83 8.38 21.38
N VAL A 160 -11.02 7.29 20.64
CA VAL A 160 -10.75 7.20 19.20
C VAL A 160 -12.00 7.61 18.41
N THR A 161 -11.94 8.75 17.74
CA THR A 161 -12.99 9.18 16.79
C THR A 161 -12.83 8.53 15.42
N ASN A 162 -11.58 8.32 15.01
CA ASN A 162 -11.21 7.69 13.74
C ASN A 162 -10.01 6.77 13.97
N LEU A 163 -10.28 5.46 13.99
CA LEU A 163 -9.26 4.45 14.28
C LEU A 163 -8.17 4.42 13.21
N ASP A 164 -8.55 4.48 11.93
CA ASP A 164 -7.60 4.44 10.82
C ASP A 164 -6.61 5.62 10.92
N GLU A 165 -7.10 6.82 11.21
CA GLU A 165 -6.27 8.03 11.37
C GLU A 165 -5.38 7.95 12.61
N THR A 166 -5.91 7.46 13.73
CA THR A 166 -5.15 7.31 14.98
C THR A 166 -4.00 6.32 14.81
N VAL A 167 -4.26 5.17 14.19
CA VAL A 167 -3.25 4.17 13.85
C VAL A 167 -2.21 4.75 12.90
N PHE A 168 -2.65 5.45 11.85
CA PHE A 168 -1.75 6.11 10.89
C PHE A 168 -0.79 7.09 11.58
N LEU A 169 -1.31 7.96 12.46
CA LEU A 169 -0.50 8.92 13.20
C LEU A 169 0.48 8.23 14.18
N ALA A 170 0.08 7.13 14.80
CA ALA A 170 0.98 6.33 15.64
C ALA A 170 2.13 5.73 14.81
N LEU A 171 1.84 5.13 13.66
CA LEU A 171 2.87 4.64 12.74
C LEU A 171 3.79 5.77 12.25
N LYS A 172 3.24 6.95 11.97
CA LYS A 172 4.01 8.15 11.58
C LYS A 172 4.92 8.68 12.68
N ALA A 173 4.57 8.45 13.95
CA ALA A 173 5.43 8.79 15.07
C ALA A 173 6.58 7.79 15.25
N CYS A 174 6.36 6.51 14.90
CA CYS A 174 7.37 5.46 14.95
C CYS A 174 8.34 5.49 13.77
N TYR A 175 7.88 5.87 12.58
CA TYR A 175 8.65 5.85 11.35
C TYR A 175 8.77 7.24 10.71
N ASP A 176 9.93 7.54 10.15
CA ASP A 176 10.06 8.70 9.26
C ASP A 176 9.24 8.51 7.98
N ASP A 177 9.04 9.59 7.22
CA ASP A 177 8.22 9.58 6.00
C ASP A 177 8.68 8.55 4.97
N ALA A 178 9.99 8.43 4.76
CA ALA A 178 10.60 7.45 3.86
C ALA A 178 10.36 6.01 4.32
N GLY A 179 10.55 5.73 5.61
CA GLY A 179 10.36 4.42 6.23
C GLY A 179 8.91 3.99 6.16
N LEU A 180 7.99 4.86 6.56
CA LEU A 180 6.55 4.59 6.51
C LEU A 180 6.08 4.33 5.07
N ALA A 181 6.52 5.15 4.10
CA ALA A 181 6.18 4.94 2.70
C ALA A 181 6.64 3.58 2.19
N LYS A 182 7.85 3.14 2.56
CA LYS A 182 8.37 1.82 2.18
C LYS A 182 7.56 0.66 2.77
N ILE A 183 7.20 0.77 4.06
CA ILE A 183 6.37 -0.23 4.75
C ILE A 183 4.99 -0.33 4.09
N LEU A 184 4.37 0.80 3.74
CA LEU A 184 3.08 0.83 3.06
C LEU A 184 3.15 0.23 1.66
N VAL A 185 4.19 0.51 0.88
CA VAL A 185 4.35 -0.09 -0.45
C VAL A 185 4.48 -1.61 -0.36
N GLU A 186 5.30 -2.13 0.55
CA GLU A 186 5.48 -3.58 0.74
C GLU A 186 4.18 -4.24 1.24
N GLY A 187 3.46 -3.56 2.15
CA GLY A 187 2.20 -4.03 2.73
C GLY A 187 1.09 -4.26 1.71
N LYS A 188 1.15 -3.66 0.52
CA LYS A 188 0.17 -3.89 -0.56
C LYS A 188 0.15 -5.32 -1.09
N GLY A 189 1.27 -6.04 -0.97
CA GLY A 189 1.34 -7.46 -1.30
C GLY A 189 0.60 -8.36 -0.29
N VAL A 190 0.23 -7.82 0.88
CA VAL A 190 -0.42 -8.58 1.95
C VAL A 190 -1.92 -8.53 1.79
N GLY A 191 -2.50 -9.55 1.15
CA GLY A 191 -3.91 -9.55 0.72
C GLY A 191 -4.93 -9.18 1.80
N ARG A 192 -4.71 -9.58 3.07
CA ARG A 192 -5.63 -9.23 4.17
C ARG A 192 -5.49 -7.78 4.66
N MET A 193 -4.31 -7.17 4.52
CA MET A 193 -4.03 -5.80 4.98
C MET A 193 -4.12 -4.75 3.86
N MET A 194 -4.20 -5.18 2.61
CA MET A 194 -4.21 -4.30 1.42
C MET A 194 -5.16 -3.10 1.54
N MET A 195 -6.42 -3.31 1.97
CA MET A 195 -7.38 -2.21 2.10
C MET A 195 -7.00 -1.18 3.17
N ILE A 196 -6.39 -1.61 4.27
CA ILE A 196 -5.92 -0.72 5.35
C ILE A 196 -4.68 0.04 4.87
N VAL A 197 -3.76 -0.67 4.23
CA VAL A 197 -2.54 -0.08 3.66
C VAL A 197 -2.87 0.97 2.59
N ASP A 198 -3.82 0.70 1.69
CA ASP A 198 -4.29 1.66 0.68
C ASP A 198 -4.92 2.91 1.33
N LYS A 199 -5.61 2.77 2.47
CA LYS A 199 -6.12 3.92 3.23
C LYS A 199 -4.99 4.72 3.87
N PHE A 200 -4.03 4.06 4.50
CA PHE A 200 -2.89 4.74 5.13
C PHE A 200 -2.00 5.46 4.12
N GLU A 201 -1.83 4.91 2.92
CA GLU A 201 -1.15 5.62 1.83
C GLU A 201 -1.90 6.90 1.46
N LYS A 202 -3.23 6.86 1.30
CA LYS A 202 -4.03 8.08 1.05
C LYS A 202 -3.92 9.08 2.19
N MET A 203 -3.90 8.61 3.44
CA MET A 203 -3.68 9.48 4.60
C MET A 203 -2.29 10.12 4.58
N GLN A 204 -1.26 9.38 4.17
CA GLN A 204 0.10 9.92 4.02
C GLN A 204 0.14 11.06 2.99
N TRP A 205 -0.50 10.88 1.85
CA TRP A 205 -0.64 11.93 0.83
C TRP A 205 -1.40 13.15 1.35
N SER A 206 -2.56 12.91 1.97
CA SER A 206 -3.38 13.97 2.56
C SER A 206 -2.60 14.75 3.63
N TYR A 207 -1.82 14.06 4.46
CA TYR A 207 -0.99 14.67 5.49
C TYR A 207 0.06 15.62 4.90
N TRP A 208 0.74 15.21 3.83
CA TRP A 208 1.69 16.08 3.12
C TRP A 208 1.00 17.28 2.46
N GLU A 209 -0.15 17.07 1.84
CA GLU A 209 -0.92 18.12 1.17
C GLU A 209 -1.41 19.18 2.16
N HIS A 210 -2.10 18.78 3.23
CA HIS A 210 -2.60 19.68 4.27
C HIS A 210 -1.44 20.35 5.04
N GLY A 211 -0.31 19.66 5.18
CA GLY A 211 0.92 20.20 5.73
C GLY A 211 1.63 21.21 4.81
N GLY A 212 1.06 21.53 3.64
CA GLY A 212 1.62 22.46 2.67
C GLY A 212 2.96 22.02 2.10
N LYS A 213 3.28 20.72 2.15
CA LYS A 213 4.56 20.20 1.67
C LYS A 213 4.65 20.34 0.16
N SER A 214 5.71 21.00 -0.30
CA SER A 214 6.03 21.02 -1.72
C SER A 214 6.58 19.66 -2.17
N VAL A 215 6.65 19.42 -3.48
CA VAL A 215 7.30 18.21 -4.02
C VAL A 215 8.75 18.11 -3.61
N ASP A 216 9.47 19.23 -3.50
CA ASP A 216 10.85 19.23 -3.03
C ASP A 216 10.94 18.82 -1.55
N ASP A 217 9.93 19.17 -0.74
CA ASP A 217 9.84 18.73 0.64
C ASP A 217 9.53 17.24 0.72
N VAL A 218 8.55 16.75 -0.05
CA VAL A 218 8.23 15.31 -0.13
C VAL A 218 9.44 14.52 -0.62
N PHE A 219 10.22 15.05 -1.58
CA PHE A 219 11.45 14.43 -2.07
C PHE A 219 12.50 14.26 -0.97
N LYS A 220 12.69 15.28 -0.13
CA LYS A 220 13.59 15.23 1.04
C LYS A 220 13.05 14.31 2.13
N LEU A 221 11.76 14.39 2.42
CA LEU A 221 11.08 13.53 3.40
C LEU A 221 11.19 12.05 3.03
N LEU A 222 11.08 11.74 1.74
CA LEU A 222 11.29 10.40 1.18
C LEU A 222 12.77 10.05 0.97
N LYS A 223 13.69 10.95 1.37
CA LYS A 223 15.16 10.79 1.28
C LYS A 223 15.65 10.45 -0.13
N LEU A 224 14.93 10.90 -1.16
CA LEU A 224 15.22 10.60 -2.56
C LEU A 224 16.45 11.38 -3.09
N GLU A 225 16.91 12.39 -2.36
CA GLU A 225 18.12 13.17 -2.70
C GLU A 225 19.42 12.41 -2.50
N GLN A 226 19.49 11.53 -1.49
CA GLN A 226 20.69 10.74 -1.19
C GLN A 226 20.91 9.61 -2.21
N ALA A 227 19.82 9.25 -2.89
CA ALA A 227 19.78 8.27 -3.96
C ALA A 227 20.25 8.88 -5.30
N ALA A 228 19.86 10.14 -5.58
CA ALA A 228 20.28 10.85 -6.75
C ALA A 228 21.73 11.36 -6.59
N ALA A 229 22.71 10.57 -7.04
CA ALA A 229 24.07 11.09 -7.25
C ALA A 229 24.02 12.25 -8.28
N LYS A 230 23.86 13.48 -7.78
CA LYS A 230 23.80 14.79 -8.46
C LYS A 230 22.95 14.87 -9.75
N PRO A 231 21.84 15.65 -9.69
CA PRO A 231 21.50 16.58 -10.75
C PRO A 231 21.65 18.01 -10.23
N SER A 232 22.48 18.82 -10.88
CA SER A 232 22.61 20.25 -10.56
C SER A 232 21.27 20.97 -10.75
N PHE A 233 20.78 21.61 -9.69
CA PHE A 233 19.47 22.28 -9.60
C PHE A 233 19.39 23.66 -10.28
N GLU A 234 20.38 24.06 -11.10
CA GLU A 234 20.47 25.41 -11.69
C GLU A 234 19.33 25.76 -12.69
N HIS A 235 18.49 24.80 -13.09
CA HIS A 235 17.34 25.07 -13.95
C HIS A 235 16.05 25.45 -13.18
N LEU A 236 15.98 25.22 -11.88
CA LEU A 236 14.76 25.46 -11.09
C LEU A 236 14.62 26.90 -10.59
N ASP A 237 15.73 27.63 -10.45
CA ASP A 237 15.72 29.06 -10.14
C ASP A 237 15.16 29.91 -11.30
N ARG A 238 15.25 29.43 -12.56
CA ARG A 238 14.61 30.10 -13.72
C ARG A 238 13.09 29.92 -13.76
N LEU A 239 12.58 28.82 -13.19
CA LEU A 239 11.12 28.56 -13.08
C LEU A 239 10.50 29.32 -11.90
N ARG A 240 11.29 29.62 -10.86
CA ARG A 240 10.89 30.43 -9.71
C ARG A 240 10.61 31.91 -10.09
N ALA A 241 11.14 32.38 -11.22
CA ALA A 241 10.90 33.74 -11.74
C ALA A 241 9.52 33.96 -12.39
N HIS A 242 8.66 32.94 -12.51
CA HIS A 242 7.38 33.06 -13.24
C HIS A 242 6.12 32.72 -12.42
N SER A 243 6.20 32.46 -11.11
CA SER A 243 5.01 32.15 -10.31
C SER A 243 4.41 33.38 -9.64
N GLY A 244 3.60 34.13 -10.39
CA GLY A 244 2.70 35.15 -9.85
C GLY A 244 1.25 34.85 -10.23
N LYS A 245 0.45 34.44 -9.24
CA LYS A 245 -1.05 34.40 -9.18
C LYS A 245 -1.80 33.18 -9.77
N GLY A 246 -2.04 32.17 -8.91
CA GLY A 246 -3.14 31.15 -8.90
C GLY A 246 -3.36 30.25 -10.13
N PRO A 247 -4.23 29.21 -10.09
CA PRO A 247 -4.70 28.33 -9.02
C PRO A 247 -3.98 26.94 -8.99
N THR A 248 -4.03 26.25 -7.84
CA THR A 248 -3.51 24.90 -7.46
C THR A 248 -1.97 24.70 -7.44
N PRO A 249 -1.35 24.14 -6.38
CA PRO A 249 0.11 24.15 -6.25
C PRO A 249 0.89 23.11 -7.07
N TYR A 250 0.28 22.06 -7.65
CA TYR A 250 1.06 21.10 -8.45
C TYR A 250 0.35 20.53 -9.69
N ASP A 251 1.15 20.46 -10.76
CA ASP A 251 0.92 19.79 -12.04
C ASP A 251 1.48 18.36 -11.90
N ASP A 252 0.63 17.32 -11.92
CA ASP A 252 1.03 15.90 -11.80
C ASP A 252 2.18 15.52 -12.76
N GLY A 253 2.32 16.24 -13.88
CA GLY A 253 3.43 16.06 -14.81
C GLY A 253 4.79 16.45 -14.23
N ALA A 254 4.85 17.48 -13.37
CA ALA A 254 6.08 17.87 -12.71
C ALA A 254 6.53 16.83 -11.67
N LEU A 255 5.59 16.18 -10.98
CA LEU A 255 5.85 15.05 -10.08
C LEU A 255 6.48 13.88 -10.85
N VAL A 256 5.89 13.47 -11.97
CA VAL A 256 6.43 12.36 -12.77
C VAL A 256 7.83 12.67 -13.31
N ILE A 257 7.98 13.84 -13.93
CA ILE A 257 9.20 14.22 -14.63
C ILE A 257 10.36 14.46 -13.66
N LYS A 258 10.11 15.12 -12.52
CA LYS A 258 11.18 15.57 -11.60
C LYS A 258 11.44 14.61 -10.45
N LEU A 259 10.47 13.78 -10.06
CA LEU A 259 10.55 12.96 -8.85
C LEU A 259 10.57 11.46 -9.17
N LEU A 260 9.54 10.96 -9.87
CA LEU A 260 9.39 9.52 -10.07
C LEU A 260 10.49 8.93 -10.95
N ILE A 261 10.77 9.55 -12.09
CA ILE A 261 11.76 9.02 -13.04
C ILE A 261 13.16 8.93 -12.41
N PRO A 262 13.74 9.99 -11.82
CA PRO A 262 15.05 9.90 -11.18
C PRO A 262 15.08 8.87 -10.03
N ALA A 263 14.01 8.78 -9.24
CA ALA A 263 13.95 7.87 -8.10
C ALA A 263 13.88 6.38 -8.49
N LYS A 264 13.35 6.06 -9.68
CA LYS A 264 13.30 4.68 -10.21
C LYS A 264 14.67 4.18 -10.69
N GLU A 265 15.57 5.09 -11.08
CA GLU A 265 16.92 4.73 -11.52
C GLU A 265 17.83 4.30 -10.36
N VAL A 266 17.49 4.66 -9.13
CA VAL A 266 18.32 4.35 -7.96
C VAL A 266 17.79 3.13 -7.22
N ALA A 267 18.63 2.11 -7.10
CA ALA A 267 18.25 0.81 -6.55
C ALA A 267 17.61 0.89 -5.15
N GLY A 268 18.10 1.79 -4.27
CA GLY A 268 17.59 1.96 -2.91
C GLY A 268 16.19 2.58 -2.81
N THR A 269 15.79 3.38 -3.81
CA THR A 269 14.50 4.11 -3.82
C THR A 269 13.52 3.57 -4.83
N ARG A 270 13.96 2.65 -5.71
CA ARG A 270 13.15 2.09 -6.80
C ARG A 270 11.84 1.47 -6.32
N VAL A 271 11.86 0.76 -5.19
CA VAL A 271 10.64 0.14 -4.63
C VAL A 271 9.60 1.21 -4.28
N VAL A 272 10.03 2.25 -3.57
CA VAL A 272 9.16 3.37 -3.19
C VAL A 272 8.68 4.11 -4.43
N ALA A 273 9.57 4.41 -5.38
CA ALA A 273 9.22 5.10 -6.62
C ALA A 273 8.24 4.31 -7.50
N CYS A 274 8.38 2.99 -7.61
CA CYS A 274 7.42 2.13 -8.29
C CYS A 274 6.05 2.11 -7.57
N GLY A 275 6.05 2.06 -6.23
CA GLY A 275 4.82 2.13 -5.44
C GLY A 275 4.08 3.47 -5.62
N LEU A 276 4.82 4.58 -5.64
CA LEU A 276 4.27 5.92 -5.89
C LEU A 276 3.71 6.06 -7.31
N GLU A 277 4.39 5.49 -8.32
CA GLU A 277 3.83 5.42 -9.68
C GLU A 277 2.51 4.64 -9.68
N GLU A 278 2.45 3.47 -9.06
CA GLU A 278 1.24 2.66 -9.04
C GLU A 278 0.06 3.41 -8.38
N ALA A 279 0.33 4.12 -7.28
CA ALA A 279 -0.65 4.95 -6.59
C ALA A 279 -1.14 6.10 -7.49
N LEU A 280 -0.23 6.80 -8.17
CA LEU A 280 -0.56 7.87 -9.11
C LEU A 280 -1.44 7.35 -10.26
N LEU A 281 -1.12 6.19 -10.83
CA LEU A 281 -1.93 5.57 -11.89
C LEU A 281 -3.34 5.19 -11.39
N LYS A 282 -3.48 4.74 -10.13
CA LYS A 282 -4.78 4.46 -9.51
C LYS A 282 -5.59 5.73 -9.31
N ASP A 283 -4.96 6.80 -8.82
CA ASP A 283 -5.61 8.09 -8.63
C ASP A 283 -6.11 8.69 -9.95
N TRP A 284 -5.27 8.70 -10.99
CA TRP A 284 -5.68 9.15 -12.32
C TRP A 284 -6.86 8.34 -12.89
N SER A 285 -6.89 7.03 -12.64
CA SER A 285 -8.01 6.17 -13.03
C SER A 285 -9.27 6.47 -12.22
N ALA A 286 -9.16 6.67 -10.90
CA ALA A 286 -10.29 7.03 -10.02
C ALA A 286 -10.90 8.39 -10.36
N GLN A 287 -10.07 9.34 -10.78
CA GLN A 287 -10.51 10.64 -11.30
C GLN A 287 -11.03 10.59 -12.75
N ALA A 288 -11.03 9.41 -13.38
CA ALA A 288 -11.40 9.21 -14.78
C ALA A 288 -10.66 10.18 -15.74
N LYS A 289 -9.37 10.47 -15.47
CA LYS A 289 -8.58 11.33 -16.36
C LYS A 289 -8.47 10.65 -17.72
N SER A 290 -8.74 11.39 -18.80
CA SER A 290 -8.58 10.83 -20.15
C SER A 290 -7.10 10.62 -20.50
N ILE A 291 -6.82 9.68 -21.40
CA ILE A 291 -5.46 9.42 -21.90
C ILE A 291 -4.82 10.68 -22.52
N ASP A 292 -5.60 11.52 -23.21
CA ASP A 292 -5.15 12.81 -23.76
C ASP A 292 -4.88 13.86 -22.66
N ARG A 293 -5.67 13.84 -21.58
CA ARG A 293 -5.43 14.70 -20.41
C ARG A 293 -4.11 14.33 -19.74
N VAL A 294 -3.85 13.04 -19.52
CA VAL A 294 -2.59 12.56 -18.93
C VAL A 294 -1.41 12.81 -19.87
N PHE A 295 -1.59 12.62 -21.19
CA PHE A 295 -0.57 12.98 -22.19
C PHE A 295 -0.17 14.46 -22.11
N SER A 296 -1.17 15.34 -21.97
CA SER A 296 -0.96 16.78 -21.84
C SER A 296 -0.33 17.18 -20.50
N LEU A 297 -0.78 16.57 -19.40
CA LEU A 297 -0.20 16.71 -18.05
C LEU A 297 1.31 16.42 -18.08
N LEU A 298 1.68 15.29 -18.69
CA LEU A 298 3.07 14.84 -18.83
C LEU A 298 3.87 15.60 -19.89
N LYS A 299 3.26 16.59 -20.55
CA LYS A 299 3.91 17.46 -21.56
C LYS A 299 4.58 16.67 -22.69
N LEU A 300 4.07 15.48 -22.98
CA LEU A 300 4.66 14.53 -23.93
C LEU A 300 4.78 15.09 -25.35
N LYS A 301 3.91 16.03 -25.74
CA LYS A 301 4.04 16.75 -27.01
C LYS A 301 5.41 17.44 -27.18
N ARG A 302 6.04 17.87 -26.08
CA ARG A 302 7.34 18.57 -26.11
C ARG A 302 8.51 17.64 -26.47
N GLU A 303 8.36 16.34 -26.24
CA GLU A 303 9.37 15.34 -26.57
C GLU A 303 9.53 15.14 -28.08
N GLY A 304 8.53 15.57 -28.87
CA GLY A 304 8.59 15.53 -30.33
C GLY A 304 8.82 14.11 -30.86
N THR A 305 9.77 13.96 -31.78
CA THR A 305 10.12 12.67 -32.40
C THR A 305 10.86 11.71 -31.46
N GLY A 306 11.38 12.23 -30.34
CA GLY A 306 12.05 11.47 -29.28
C GLY A 306 11.11 10.90 -28.22
N LEU A 307 9.79 11.10 -28.35
CA LEU A 307 8.77 10.69 -27.37
C LEU A 307 9.05 9.34 -26.70
N PHE A 308 9.14 8.25 -27.47
CA PHE A 308 9.28 6.91 -26.93
C PHE A 308 10.66 6.58 -26.34
N GLN A 309 11.63 7.49 -26.45
CA GLN A 309 12.91 7.39 -25.74
C GLN A 309 12.82 8.04 -24.35
N SER A 310 11.78 8.83 -24.10
CA SER A 310 11.56 9.50 -22.84
C SER A 310 11.05 8.50 -21.79
N PRO A 311 11.68 8.43 -20.60
CA PRO A 311 11.17 7.63 -19.49
C PRO A 311 9.76 8.08 -19.03
N VAL A 312 9.36 9.33 -19.34
CA VAL A 312 8.01 9.85 -19.07
C VAL A 312 6.96 9.10 -19.89
N THR A 313 7.31 8.68 -21.12
CA THR A 313 6.40 7.92 -21.98
C THR A 313 6.13 6.52 -21.44
N ALA A 314 7.07 5.93 -20.68
CA ALA A 314 6.82 4.65 -20.02
C ALA A 314 5.68 4.76 -18.98
N ILE A 315 5.62 5.86 -18.22
CA ILE A 315 4.55 6.11 -17.24
C ILE A 315 3.20 6.27 -17.92
N TRP A 316 3.16 7.04 -19.02
CA TRP A 316 1.96 7.18 -19.82
C TRP A 316 1.53 5.85 -20.45
N ALA A 317 2.46 5.03 -20.93
CA ALA A 317 2.18 3.69 -21.44
C ALA A 317 1.60 2.78 -20.34
N SER A 318 2.19 2.77 -19.14
CA SER A 318 1.65 2.07 -17.97
C SER A 318 0.20 2.48 -17.68
N TYR A 319 -0.11 3.77 -17.77
CA TYR A 319 -1.47 4.27 -17.58
C TYR A 319 -2.44 3.76 -18.65
N VAL A 320 -2.05 3.83 -19.92
CA VAL A 320 -2.85 3.33 -21.04
C VAL A 320 -3.11 1.83 -20.89
N THR A 321 -2.08 1.04 -20.55
CA THR A 321 -2.22 -0.40 -20.32
C THR A 321 -3.12 -0.70 -19.14
N LYS A 322 -3.08 0.11 -18.07
CA LYS A 322 -3.98 -0.04 -16.92
C LYS A 322 -5.45 0.20 -17.28
N LEU A 323 -5.71 1.13 -18.20
CA LEU A 323 -7.07 1.43 -18.69
C LEU A 323 -7.55 0.44 -19.77
N ASP A 324 -6.65 -0.38 -20.32
CA ASP A 324 -6.93 -1.30 -21.45
C ASP A 324 -7.54 -0.57 -22.67
N ASP A 325 -7.02 0.63 -22.97
CA ASP A 325 -7.52 1.48 -24.06
C ASP A 325 -6.39 2.01 -24.97
N GLU A 326 -5.73 1.10 -25.69
CA GLU A 326 -4.72 1.47 -26.68
C GLU A 326 -5.31 2.22 -27.88
N THR A 327 -6.63 2.13 -28.11
CA THR A 327 -7.29 2.85 -29.20
C THR A 327 -7.36 4.35 -28.90
N ALA A 328 -7.72 4.73 -27.67
CA ALA A 328 -7.67 6.13 -27.23
C ALA A 328 -6.22 6.66 -27.20
N ALA A 329 -5.25 5.84 -26.83
CA ALA A 329 -3.83 6.20 -26.91
C ALA A 329 -3.37 6.44 -28.36
N PHE A 330 -3.72 5.53 -29.27
CA PHE A 330 -3.42 5.65 -30.69
C PHE A 330 -4.04 6.92 -31.28
N THR A 331 -5.32 7.17 -31.05
CA THR A 331 -6.01 8.39 -31.55
C THR A 331 -5.43 9.68 -30.98
N THR A 332 -5.01 9.66 -29.70
CA THR A 332 -4.31 10.78 -29.06
C THR A 332 -3.01 11.08 -29.78
N LEU A 333 -2.15 10.07 -29.97
CA LEU A 333 -0.89 10.24 -30.66
C LEU A 333 -1.08 10.67 -32.12
N GLN A 334 -2.07 10.11 -32.83
CA GLN A 334 -2.34 10.43 -34.22
C GLN A 334 -2.78 11.90 -34.36
N ARG A 335 -3.54 12.43 -33.40
CA ARG A 335 -3.93 13.84 -33.36
C ARG A 335 -2.74 14.79 -33.17
N HIS A 336 -1.76 14.41 -32.34
CA HIS A 336 -0.62 15.28 -32.01
C HIS A 336 0.53 15.19 -33.02
N PHE A 337 0.77 14.02 -33.60
CA PHE A 337 1.93 13.77 -34.47
C PHE A 337 1.57 13.54 -35.94
N GLY A 338 0.30 13.22 -36.24
CA GLY A 338 -0.12 12.87 -37.58
C GLY A 338 0.24 11.43 -37.97
N ASP A 339 -0.44 10.94 -39.00
CA ASP A 339 -0.46 9.54 -39.41
C ASP A 339 0.93 8.97 -39.78
N VAL A 340 1.60 9.59 -40.75
CA VAL A 340 2.91 9.12 -41.26
C VAL A 340 4.01 9.24 -40.21
N GLN A 341 4.05 10.37 -39.50
CA GLN A 341 5.08 10.61 -38.49
C GLN A 341 4.91 9.68 -37.28
N LEU A 342 3.67 9.42 -36.86
CA LEU A 342 3.40 8.46 -35.80
C LEU A 342 3.88 7.05 -36.18
N ALA A 343 3.58 6.60 -37.40
CA ALA A 343 4.02 5.29 -37.87
C ALA A 343 5.56 5.14 -37.84
N ARG A 344 6.30 6.20 -38.22
CA ARG A 344 7.76 6.27 -38.11
C ARG A 344 8.24 6.20 -36.67
N MET A 345 7.62 6.95 -35.77
CA MET A 345 7.97 6.97 -34.34
C MET A 345 7.74 5.59 -33.70
N LEU A 346 6.59 4.96 -33.96
CA LEU A 346 6.25 3.64 -33.45
C LEU A 346 7.19 2.55 -33.99
N GLY A 347 7.45 2.55 -35.30
CA GLY A 347 8.37 1.59 -35.91
C GLY A 347 9.80 1.71 -35.39
N GLY A 348 10.29 2.95 -35.24
CA GLY A 348 11.60 3.22 -34.65
C GLY A 348 11.67 2.80 -33.17
N ALA A 349 10.65 3.16 -32.39
CA ALA A 349 10.58 2.85 -30.95
C ALA A 349 10.52 1.34 -30.68
N LYS A 350 9.68 0.61 -31.42
CA LYS A 350 9.58 -0.86 -31.31
C LYS A 350 10.92 -1.52 -31.57
N HIS A 351 11.59 -1.13 -32.65
CA HIS A 351 12.89 -1.67 -32.99
C HIS A 351 13.97 -1.34 -31.95
N GLN A 352 13.95 -0.12 -31.41
CA GLN A 352 14.87 0.26 -30.34
C GLN A 352 14.61 -0.58 -29.08
N ALA A 353 13.34 -0.81 -28.73
CA ALA A 353 12.95 -1.63 -27.59
C ALA A 353 13.36 -3.10 -27.76
N GLU A 354 13.28 -3.66 -28.97
CA GLU A 354 13.81 -4.98 -29.32
C GLU A 354 15.33 -5.06 -29.05
N LEU A 355 16.08 -4.05 -29.49
CA LEU A 355 17.54 -3.99 -29.30
C LEU A 355 17.94 -3.88 -27.82
N THR A 356 17.21 -3.09 -27.03
CA THR A 356 17.48 -2.88 -25.60
C THR A 356 16.78 -3.89 -24.69
N LYS A 357 16.04 -4.87 -25.26
CA LYS A 357 15.22 -5.85 -24.53
C LYS A 357 14.21 -5.22 -23.57
N ALA A 358 13.65 -4.07 -23.95
CA ALA A 358 12.62 -3.37 -23.18
C ALA A 358 11.23 -3.94 -23.53
N SER A 359 10.92 -5.13 -23.01
CA SER A 359 9.74 -5.94 -23.36
C SER A 359 8.40 -5.19 -23.29
N ASP A 360 8.19 -4.38 -22.25
CA ASP A 360 6.93 -3.64 -22.08
C ASP A 360 6.75 -2.57 -23.16
N MET A 361 7.81 -1.82 -23.46
CA MET A 361 7.80 -0.78 -24.48
C MET A 361 7.69 -1.39 -25.89
N GLU A 362 8.37 -2.51 -26.15
CA GLU A 362 8.23 -3.26 -27.40
C GLU A 362 6.78 -3.70 -27.62
N THR A 363 6.17 -4.27 -26.58
CA THR A 363 4.78 -4.73 -26.62
C THR A 363 3.83 -3.56 -26.86
N PHE A 364 3.98 -2.48 -26.09
CA PHE A 364 3.14 -1.28 -26.19
C PHE A 364 3.21 -0.63 -27.58
N THR A 365 4.42 -0.34 -28.06
CA THR A 365 4.64 0.25 -29.39
C THR A 365 4.18 -0.69 -30.51
N GLY A 366 4.35 -2.00 -30.34
CA GLY A 366 3.83 -3.01 -31.27
C GLY A 366 2.30 -3.02 -31.38
N ARG A 367 1.58 -2.90 -30.25
CA ARG A 367 0.11 -2.78 -30.24
C ARG A 367 -0.36 -1.54 -30.98
N LEU A 368 0.24 -0.39 -30.69
CA LEU A 368 -0.07 0.88 -31.37
C LEU A 368 0.24 0.82 -32.87
N LEU A 369 1.36 0.22 -33.26
CA LEU A 369 1.74 0.06 -34.67
C LEU A 369 0.76 -0.87 -35.41
N ASN A 370 0.23 -1.89 -34.74
CA ASN A 370 -0.81 -2.74 -35.31
C ASN A 370 -2.13 -1.97 -35.52
N LEU A 371 -2.50 -1.07 -34.61
CA LEU A 371 -3.66 -0.18 -34.80
C LEU A 371 -3.46 0.76 -36.01
N GLN A 372 -2.25 1.30 -36.17
CA GLN A 372 -1.86 2.07 -37.36
C GLN A 372 -2.07 1.27 -38.66
N PHE A 373 -1.62 0.01 -38.68
CA PHE A 373 -1.77 -0.85 -39.85
C PHE A 373 -3.22 -1.24 -40.14
N LYS A 374 -4.00 -1.51 -39.09
CA LYS A 374 -5.46 -1.73 -39.22
C LYS A 374 -6.16 -0.50 -39.80
N SER A 375 -5.80 0.70 -39.35
CA SER A 375 -6.33 1.95 -39.91
C SER A 375 -6.03 2.08 -41.40
N TRP A 376 -4.78 1.90 -41.82
CA TRP A 376 -4.41 1.93 -43.25
C TRP A 376 -5.10 0.85 -44.09
N PHE A 377 -5.25 -0.36 -43.54
CA PHE A 377 -5.94 -1.45 -44.21
C PHE A 377 -7.44 -1.16 -44.40
N ASN A 378 -8.10 -0.58 -43.38
CA ASN A 378 -9.50 -0.18 -43.45
C ASN A 378 -9.72 0.98 -44.45
N GLU A 379 -8.72 1.85 -44.62
CA GLU A 379 -8.66 2.86 -45.70
C GLU A 379 -8.36 2.27 -47.09
N ARG A 380 -8.22 0.94 -47.20
CA ARG A 380 -7.89 0.21 -48.43
C ARG A 380 -6.56 0.60 -49.05
N LEU A 381 -5.60 1.05 -48.23
CA LEU A 381 -4.25 1.34 -48.70
C LEU A 381 -3.53 0.02 -49.05
N THR A 382 -3.11 -0.14 -50.30
CA THR A 382 -2.25 -1.26 -50.70
C THR A 382 -0.82 -1.01 -50.21
N PRO A 383 0.06 -2.03 -50.17
CA PRO A 383 1.47 -1.79 -49.87
C PRO A 383 2.11 -0.74 -50.77
N ALA A 384 1.78 -0.72 -52.07
CA ALA A 384 2.24 0.33 -52.98
C ALA A 384 1.74 1.73 -52.58
N ALA A 385 0.47 1.85 -52.16
CA ALA A 385 -0.08 3.11 -51.68
C ALA A 385 0.59 3.58 -50.38
N VAL A 386 0.87 2.66 -49.45
CA VAL A 386 1.63 2.96 -48.22
C VAL A 386 3.07 3.34 -48.53
N ALA A 387 3.74 2.68 -49.49
CA ALA A 387 5.08 3.07 -49.93
C ALA A 387 5.11 4.52 -50.45
N SER A 388 4.12 4.90 -51.27
CA SER A 388 3.96 6.29 -51.72
C SER A 388 3.62 7.24 -50.58
N LYS A 389 2.78 6.83 -49.63
CA LYS A 389 2.41 7.63 -48.44
C LYS A 389 3.60 7.87 -47.50
N LEU A 390 4.49 6.90 -47.41
CA LEU A 390 5.75 7.00 -46.67
C LEU A 390 6.84 7.74 -47.45
N SER A 391 6.71 7.95 -48.76
CA SER A 391 7.80 8.38 -49.64
C SER A 391 8.49 9.68 -49.21
N GLY A 392 9.58 9.50 -48.47
CA GLY A 392 10.55 10.51 -48.06
C GLY A 392 11.93 9.88 -47.95
N TYR A 393 12.97 10.69 -47.70
CA TYR A 393 14.35 10.22 -47.52
C TYR A 393 14.63 9.68 -46.10
N ASP A 394 13.61 9.22 -45.36
CA ASP A 394 13.76 8.75 -43.97
C ASP A 394 14.05 7.24 -43.93
N SER A 395 15.16 6.86 -43.32
CA SER A 395 15.59 5.45 -43.22
C SER A 395 14.62 4.56 -42.41
N ARG A 396 13.71 5.16 -41.64
CA ARG A 396 12.66 4.44 -40.89
C ARG A 396 11.52 3.95 -41.80
N ASP A 397 11.34 4.56 -42.97
CA ASP A 397 10.22 4.26 -43.87
C ASP A 397 10.26 2.83 -44.39
N SER A 398 11.45 2.32 -44.72
CA SER A 398 11.62 0.94 -45.17
C SER A 398 11.18 -0.07 -44.10
N LYS A 399 11.43 0.21 -42.82
CA LYS A 399 11.05 -0.69 -41.72
C LYS A 399 9.54 -0.72 -41.52
N VAL A 400 8.90 0.45 -41.50
CA VAL A 400 7.45 0.57 -41.37
C VAL A 400 6.75 -0.08 -42.57
N TYR A 401 7.26 0.14 -43.78
CA TYR A 401 6.75 -0.48 -45.00
C TYR A 401 6.82 -2.02 -44.93
N LEU A 402 7.97 -2.59 -44.59
CA LEU A 402 8.14 -4.05 -44.53
C LEU A 402 7.21 -4.69 -43.49
N ALA A 403 7.05 -4.03 -42.33
CA ALA A 403 6.13 -4.46 -41.29
C ALA A 403 4.66 -4.41 -41.79
N TYR A 404 4.26 -3.33 -42.46
CA TYR A 404 2.93 -3.21 -43.05
C TYR A 404 2.68 -4.25 -44.15
N PHE A 405 3.65 -4.49 -45.04
CA PHE A 405 3.56 -5.50 -46.08
C PHE A 405 3.32 -6.90 -45.49
N GLY A 406 4.06 -7.23 -44.41
CA GLY A 406 3.87 -8.46 -43.66
C GLY A 406 2.48 -8.58 -43.04
N PHE A 407 1.96 -7.49 -42.45
CA PHE A 407 0.59 -7.41 -41.94
C PHE A 407 -0.44 -7.62 -43.06
N TYR A 408 -0.34 -6.88 -44.16
CA TYR A 408 -1.26 -6.91 -45.29
C TYR A 408 -1.37 -8.32 -45.88
N ARG A 409 -0.23 -8.98 -46.11
CA ARG A 409 -0.19 -10.36 -46.64
C ARG A 409 -0.91 -11.37 -45.73
N LYS A 410 -0.84 -11.18 -44.40
CA LYS A 410 -1.55 -12.03 -43.45
C LYS A 410 -3.06 -11.73 -43.47
N ALA A 411 -3.43 -10.45 -43.51
CA ALA A 411 -4.82 -10.00 -43.51
C ALA A 411 -5.59 -10.41 -44.78
N THR A 412 -4.93 -10.50 -45.94
CA THR A 412 -5.57 -10.90 -47.22
C THR A 412 -5.48 -12.40 -47.54
N ARG A 413 -4.90 -13.21 -46.65
CA ARG A 413 -4.82 -14.68 -46.79
C ARG A 413 -5.99 -15.41 -46.14
N VAL A 414 -6.81 -14.68 -45.39
CA VAL A 414 -8.13 -15.08 -44.87
C VAL A 414 -9.16 -14.68 -45.90
#